data_AF-A0A2M8JZW0-F1
#
_entry.id   AF-A0A2M8JZW0-F1
#
_cell.length_a   1.000
_cell.length_b   1.000
_cell.length_c   1.000
_cell.angle_alpha   90.00
_cell.angle_beta   90.00
_cell.angle_gamma   90.00
#
_symmetry.space_group_name_H-M   'P 1'
#
loop_
_entity.id
_entity.type
_entity.pdbx_description
1 polymer ?
#
loop_
_entity_poly.entity_id
_entity_poly.type
_entity_poly.pdbx_seq_one_letter_code
_entity_poly.pdbx_strand_id
1 'polypeptide(L)'
;MEKIIKLGPWLIAVIAIIYTTCMLISPWIQNDYDWQKVQDVWERWQALNVGILAFISSSIAFYISRYNSEQQRNREFVASKAFLPHALSELNSYLKLSAPILVSAYEHSLNPRLRAMKIPGIERPPGTEITAPEAPSIPELPRSYAEVFTNCIRHAQPEVGEYLSNILRLLQIHHTRMNEFSVSFNTVTNSSYHLSCLYSLGELGALINNLFDFARSESNFHNPELTWESFDTAFRTLNIYFENHVELETHTKRALDRHKK
;
A
#
# COMPACT_ATOMS: atom_id res chain seq x y z
N MET A 1 14.68 -13.80 -7.54
CA MET A 1 15.68 -13.84 -6.46
C MET A 1 15.37 -14.86 -5.38
N GLU A 2 14.14 -14.92 -4.82
CA GLU A 2 13.75 -15.92 -3.80
C GLU A 2 14.06 -17.38 -4.17
N LYS A 3 13.85 -17.78 -5.43
CA LYS A 3 14.16 -19.14 -5.90
C LYS A 3 15.65 -19.49 -5.81
N ILE A 4 16.54 -18.52 -6.07
CA ILE A 4 18.01 -18.70 -5.98
C ILE A 4 18.44 -18.87 -4.53
N ILE A 5 17.78 -18.16 -3.60
CA ILE A 5 18.07 -18.23 -2.17
C ILE A 5 17.62 -19.56 -1.57
N LYS A 6 16.50 -20.12 -2.04
CA LYS A 6 16.07 -21.48 -1.67
C LYS A 6 16.96 -22.57 -2.29
N LEU A 7 17.58 -22.30 -3.44
CA LEU A 7 18.52 -23.22 -4.10
C LEU A 7 19.92 -23.22 -3.49
N GLY A 8 20.35 -22.11 -2.87
CA GLY A 8 21.70 -21.96 -2.32
C GLY A 8 22.14 -23.08 -1.38
N PRO A 9 21.35 -23.44 -0.35
CA PRO A 9 21.69 -24.54 0.56
C PRO A 9 21.83 -25.89 -0.16
N TRP A 10 21.00 -26.14 -1.19
CA TRP A 10 21.06 -27.35 -1.99
C TRP A 10 22.34 -27.42 -2.83
N LEU A 11 22.73 -26.31 -3.46
CA LEU A 11 23.97 -26.24 -4.21
C LEU A 11 25.19 -26.49 -3.31
N ILE A 12 25.21 -25.87 -2.12
CA ILE A 12 26.27 -26.07 -1.12
C ILE A 12 26.31 -27.53 -0.66
N ALA A 13 25.15 -28.15 -0.40
CA ALA A 13 25.07 -29.55 -0.01
C ALA A 13 25.61 -30.48 -1.11
N VAL A 14 25.27 -30.25 -2.37
CA VAL A 14 25.79 -31.04 -3.50
C VAL A 14 27.32 -30.89 -3.62
N ILE A 15 27.84 -29.66 -3.53
CA ILE A 15 29.29 -29.41 -3.56
C ILE A 15 29.98 -30.10 -2.38
N ALA A 16 29.40 -30.03 -1.18
CA ALA A 16 29.93 -30.70 0.01
C ALA A 16 29.93 -32.23 -0.13
N ILE A 17 28.89 -32.82 -0.72
CA ILE A 17 28.81 -34.26 -1.00
C ILE A 17 29.88 -34.68 -2.00
N ILE A 18 30.03 -33.95 -3.12
CA ILE A 18 31.06 -34.23 -4.13
C ILE A 18 32.45 -34.12 -3.49
N TYR A 19 32.71 -33.04 -2.76
CA TYR A 19 33.98 -32.84 -2.07
C TYR A 19 34.29 -33.97 -1.08
N THR A 20 33.33 -34.35 -0.24
CA THR A 20 33.48 -35.46 0.73
C THR A 20 33.75 -36.77 0.00
N THR A 21 33.05 -37.03 -1.09
CA THR A 21 33.24 -38.25 -1.88
C THR A 21 34.64 -38.30 -2.52
N CYS A 22 35.10 -37.19 -3.08
CA CYS A 22 36.41 -37.10 -3.75
C CYS A 22 37.59 -37.08 -2.77
N MET A 23 37.47 -36.42 -1.61
CA MET A 23 38.58 -36.21 -0.68
C MET A 23 38.67 -37.23 0.45
N LEU A 24 37.55 -37.87 0.82
CA LEU A 24 37.52 -38.86 1.91
C LEU A 24 37.21 -40.25 1.37
N ILE A 25 36.08 -40.41 0.66
CA ILE A 25 35.54 -41.74 0.35
C ILE A 25 36.37 -42.46 -0.73
N SER A 26 36.63 -41.80 -1.87
CA SER A 26 37.35 -42.40 -3.00
C SER A 26 38.80 -42.79 -2.66
N PRO A 27 39.62 -41.90 -2.05
CA PRO A 27 40.99 -42.25 -1.69
C PRO A 27 41.05 -43.34 -0.62
N TRP A 28 40.07 -43.39 0.28
CA TRP A 28 40.07 -44.37 1.37
C TRP A 28 39.73 -45.78 0.87
N ILE A 29 38.78 -45.91 -0.06
CA ILE A 29 38.41 -47.21 -0.67
C ILE A 29 39.51 -47.71 -1.62
N GLN A 30 40.13 -46.82 -2.39
CA GLN A 30 41.15 -47.22 -3.39
C GLN A 30 42.50 -47.61 -2.80
N ASN A 31 42.78 -47.23 -1.55
CA ASN A 31 44.05 -47.48 -0.88
C ASN A 31 43.91 -48.44 0.32
N ASP A 32 43.03 -49.45 0.23
CA ASP A 32 42.83 -50.48 1.26
C ASP A 32 42.63 -49.92 2.67
N TYR A 33 41.89 -48.81 2.79
CA TYR A 33 41.60 -48.11 4.04
C TYR A 33 42.82 -47.48 4.74
N ASP A 34 43.94 -47.29 4.04
CA ASP A 34 45.12 -46.60 4.54
C ASP A 34 44.89 -45.08 4.72
N TRP A 35 44.86 -44.64 5.98
CA TRP A 35 44.67 -43.24 6.36
C TRP A 35 45.80 -42.33 5.86
N GLN A 36 47.02 -42.86 5.76
CA GLN A 36 48.20 -42.08 5.41
C GLN A 36 48.11 -41.59 3.95
N LYS A 37 47.50 -42.40 3.08
CA LYS A 37 47.21 -42.04 1.69
C LYS A 37 46.10 -41.00 1.54
N VAL A 38 45.11 -41.01 2.42
CA VAL A 38 44.06 -39.96 2.46
C VAL A 38 44.67 -38.62 2.85
N GLN A 39 45.56 -38.61 3.86
CA GLN A 39 46.27 -37.41 4.29
C GLN A 39 47.17 -36.83 3.17
N ASP A 40 47.88 -37.67 2.42
CA ASP A 40 48.67 -37.26 1.26
C ASP A 40 47.84 -36.51 0.21
N VAL A 41 46.59 -36.93 -0.03
CA VAL A 41 45.67 -36.24 -0.95
C VAL A 41 45.34 -34.85 -0.40
N TRP A 42 45.09 -34.74 0.90
CA TRP A 42 44.77 -33.45 1.52
C TRP A 42 45.93 -32.47 1.50
N GLU A 43 47.16 -32.94 1.76
CA GLU A 43 48.36 -32.10 1.69
C GLU A 43 48.59 -31.59 0.26
N ARG A 44 48.41 -32.45 -0.76
CA ARG A 44 48.54 -32.04 -2.17
C ARG A 44 47.47 -31.06 -2.61
N TRP A 45 46.24 -31.22 -2.11
CA TRP A 45 45.10 -30.37 -2.46
C TRP A 45 44.77 -29.33 -1.40
N GLN A 46 45.74 -28.95 -0.56
CA GLN A 46 45.56 -28.03 0.57
C GLN A 46 44.90 -26.71 0.15
N ALA A 47 45.29 -26.13 -0.98
CA ALA A 47 44.71 -24.90 -1.50
C ALA A 47 43.21 -25.05 -1.81
N LEU A 48 42.79 -26.20 -2.36
CA LEU A 48 41.38 -26.50 -2.63
C LEU A 48 40.59 -26.67 -1.33
N ASN A 49 41.16 -27.38 -0.35
CA ASN A 49 40.53 -27.59 0.97
C ASN A 49 40.30 -26.24 1.68
N VAL A 50 41.31 -25.38 1.70
CA VAL A 50 41.21 -24.01 2.26
C VAL A 50 40.16 -23.21 1.49
N GLY A 51 40.14 -23.28 0.16
CA GLY A 51 39.15 -22.59 -0.67
C GLY A 51 37.72 -23.03 -0.38
N ILE A 52 37.47 -24.33 -0.22
CA ILE A 52 36.14 -24.88 0.07
C ILE A 52 35.68 -24.50 1.48
N LEU A 53 36.57 -24.54 2.48
CA LEU A 53 36.25 -24.07 3.84
C LEU A 53 35.92 -22.57 3.85
N ALA A 54 36.69 -21.74 3.14
CA ALA A 54 36.42 -20.32 3.00
C ALA A 54 35.07 -20.06 2.31
N PHE A 55 34.76 -20.81 1.25
CA PHE A 55 33.49 -20.71 0.53
C PHE A 55 32.28 -21.10 1.41
N ILE A 56 32.37 -22.21 2.15
CA ILE A 56 31.33 -22.64 3.09
C ILE A 56 31.13 -21.58 4.19
N SER A 57 32.21 -21.08 4.78
CA SER A 57 32.16 -20.05 5.81
C SER A 57 31.47 -18.77 5.31
N SER A 58 31.87 -18.26 4.15
CA SER A 58 31.26 -17.08 3.51
C SER A 58 29.77 -17.30 3.21
N SER A 59 29.41 -18.50 2.73
CA SER A 59 28.03 -18.85 2.43
C SER A 59 27.15 -18.89 3.69
N ILE A 60 27.65 -19.48 4.78
CA ILE A 60 26.97 -19.50 6.08
C ILE A 60 26.82 -18.07 6.61
N ALA A 61 27.89 -17.27 6.59
CA ALA A 61 27.85 -15.89 7.03
C ALA A 61 26.84 -15.04 6.25
N PHE A 62 26.81 -15.20 4.92
CA PHE A 62 25.81 -14.56 4.06
C PHE A 62 24.38 -14.98 4.43
N TYR A 63 24.15 -16.27 4.64
CA TYR A 63 22.83 -16.79 5.02
C TYR A 63 22.36 -16.25 6.37
N ILE A 64 23.25 -16.25 7.38
CA ILE A 64 22.97 -15.68 8.71
C ILE A 64 22.66 -14.20 8.60
N SER A 65 23.49 -13.43 7.87
CA SER A 65 23.29 -12.00 7.67
C SER A 65 21.92 -11.70 7.04
N ARG A 66 21.56 -12.48 6.00
CA ARG A 66 20.27 -12.33 5.32
C ARG A 66 19.09 -12.71 6.23
N TYR A 67 19.19 -13.83 6.95
CA TYR A 67 18.15 -14.25 7.88
C TYR A 67 17.92 -13.20 8.97
N ASN A 68 19.00 -12.67 9.54
CA ASN A 68 18.92 -11.61 10.55
C ASN A 68 18.31 -10.32 9.98
N SER A 69 18.67 -9.93 8.76
CA SER A 69 18.08 -8.77 8.09
C SER A 69 16.57 -8.93 7.85
N GLU A 70 16.15 -10.11 7.41
CA GLU A 70 14.73 -10.45 7.22
C GLU A 70 13.95 -10.46 8.54
N GLN A 71 14.52 -11.01 9.60
CA GLN A 71 13.91 -10.99 10.93
C GLN A 71 13.82 -9.58 11.50
N GLN A 72 14.85 -8.77 11.32
CA GLN A 72 14.85 -7.37 11.75
C GLN A 72 13.78 -6.58 11.00
N ARG A 73 13.72 -6.72 9.67
CA ARG A 73 12.67 -6.11 8.84
C ARG A 73 11.28 -6.51 9.34
N ASN A 74 11.05 -7.79 9.60
CA ASN A 74 9.74 -8.27 10.08
C ASN A 74 9.38 -7.70 11.45
N ARG A 75 10.33 -7.60 12.39
CA ARG A 75 10.11 -6.98 13.71
C ARG A 75 9.75 -5.51 13.60
N GLU A 76 10.47 -4.77 12.76
CA GLU A 76 10.21 -3.34 12.50
C GLU A 76 8.86 -3.14 11.82
N PHE A 77 8.49 -4.04 10.88
CA PHE A 77 7.18 -4.02 10.25
C PHE A 77 6.06 -4.26 11.26
N VAL A 78 6.17 -5.30 12.10
CA VAL A 78 5.16 -5.61 13.13
C VAL A 78 5.01 -4.46 14.13
N ALA A 79 6.12 -3.87 14.57
CA ALA A 79 6.10 -2.71 15.47
C ALA A 79 5.39 -1.50 14.83
N SER A 80 5.68 -1.21 13.56
CA SER A 80 5.04 -0.11 12.83
C SER A 80 3.56 -0.38 12.58
N LYS A 81 3.23 -1.63 12.19
CA LYS A 81 1.86 -2.10 11.93
C LYS A 81 0.97 -1.98 13.17
N ALA A 82 1.51 -2.11 14.38
CA ALA A 82 0.73 -1.96 15.61
C ALA A 82 0.02 -0.59 15.73
N PHE A 83 0.57 0.46 15.10
CA PHE A 83 -0.03 1.79 15.07
C PHE A 83 -0.94 2.04 13.86
N LEU A 84 -0.95 1.11 12.89
CA LEU A 84 -1.71 1.25 11.65
C LEU A 84 -3.23 1.38 11.88
N PRO A 85 -3.89 0.61 12.78
CA PRO A 85 -5.32 0.78 13.02
C PRO A 85 -5.70 2.19 13.49
N HIS A 86 -4.85 2.82 14.31
CA HIS A 86 -5.06 4.18 14.77
C HIS A 86 -4.92 5.18 13.61
N ALA A 87 -3.84 5.07 12.82
CA ALA A 87 -3.63 5.90 11.65
C ALA A 87 -4.80 5.78 10.63
N LEU A 88 -5.31 4.57 10.41
CA LEU A 88 -6.48 4.35 9.55
C LEU A 88 -7.75 5.00 10.10
N SER A 89 -7.94 4.97 11.41
CA SER A 89 -9.06 5.65 12.06
C SER A 89 -8.99 7.17 11.92
N GLU A 90 -7.79 7.76 12.02
CA GLU A 90 -7.59 9.19 11.78
C GLU A 90 -7.89 9.57 10.34
N LEU A 91 -7.40 8.79 9.37
CA LEU A 91 -7.69 9.00 7.96
C LEU A 91 -9.19 8.89 7.68
N ASN A 92 -9.86 7.86 8.21
CA ASN A 92 -11.30 7.71 8.04
C ASN A 92 -12.08 8.88 8.67
N SER A 93 -11.63 9.39 9.82
CA SER A 93 -12.23 10.57 10.46
C SER A 93 -12.08 11.81 9.58
N TYR A 94 -10.90 12.00 8.99
CA TYR A 94 -10.67 13.06 8.00
C TYR A 94 -11.59 12.93 6.78
N LEU A 95 -11.76 11.72 6.22
CA LEU A 95 -12.69 11.50 5.10
C LEU A 95 -14.14 11.82 5.46
N LYS A 96 -14.58 11.46 6.69
CA LYS A 96 -15.92 11.80 7.19
C LYS A 96 -16.14 13.31 7.29
N LEU A 97 -15.11 14.08 7.64
CA LEU A 97 -15.18 15.55 7.68
C LEU A 97 -15.16 16.16 6.26
N SER A 98 -14.45 15.55 5.32
CA SER A 98 -14.39 15.99 3.92
C SER A 98 -15.68 15.68 3.13
N ALA A 99 -16.35 14.58 3.46
CA ALA A 99 -17.56 14.11 2.78
C ALA A 99 -18.66 15.17 2.61
N PRO A 100 -19.15 15.84 3.67
CA PRO A 100 -20.23 16.83 3.53
C PRO A 100 -19.84 18.01 2.63
N ILE A 101 -18.58 18.44 2.66
CA ILE A 101 -18.09 19.55 1.82
C ILE A 101 -18.20 19.18 0.34
N LEU A 102 -17.77 17.97 -0.03
CA LEU A 102 -17.85 17.49 -1.41
C LEU A 102 -19.29 17.26 -1.87
N VAL A 103 -20.15 16.75 -1.00
CA VAL A 103 -21.58 16.57 -1.29
C VAL A 103 -22.24 17.93 -1.54
N SER A 104 -22.04 18.90 -0.63
CA SER A 104 -22.58 20.25 -0.80
C SER A 104 -22.06 20.92 -2.08
N ALA A 105 -20.78 20.76 -2.41
CA ALA A 105 -20.22 21.32 -3.63
C ALA A 105 -20.83 20.68 -4.89
N TYR A 106 -21.05 19.36 -4.88
CA TYR A 106 -21.74 18.66 -5.96
C TYR A 106 -23.19 19.12 -6.10
N GLU A 107 -23.95 19.19 -5.01
CA GLU A 107 -25.35 19.66 -5.01
C GLU A 107 -25.47 21.12 -5.48
N HIS A 108 -24.57 21.99 -5.03
CA HIS A 108 -24.46 23.37 -5.51
C HIS A 108 -24.20 23.42 -7.01
N SER A 109 -23.35 22.52 -7.51
CA SER A 109 -23.10 22.42 -8.94
C SER A 109 -24.34 22.02 -9.71
N LEU A 110 -25.25 21.20 -9.19
CA LEU A 110 -26.47 20.77 -9.90
C LEU A 110 -27.54 21.87 -10.01
N ASN A 111 -27.56 22.84 -9.10
CA ASN A 111 -28.60 23.86 -9.02
C ASN A 111 -28.57 24.89 -10.17
N PRO A 112 -29.54 24.89 -11.11
CA PRO A 112 -29.52 25.76 -12.30
C PRO A 112 -29.68 27.25 -11.96
N ARG A 113 -30.42 27.57 -10.89
CA ARG A 113 -30.63 28.96 -10.43
C ARG A 113 -29.33 29.61 -9.96
N LEU A 114 -28.46 28.85 -9.29
CA LEU A 114 -27.15 29.32 -8.85
C LEU A 114 -26.14 29.41 -10.00
N ARG A 115 -26.27 28.57 -11.03
CA ARG A 115 -25.50 28.70 -12.30
C ARG A 115 -25.91 29.96 -13.08
N ALA A 116 -27.21 30.24 -13.19
CA ALA A 116 -27.75 31.37 -13.95
C ALA A 116 -27.48 32.74 -13.29
N MET A 117 -27.42 32.80 -11.95
CA MET A 117 -27.10 34.01 -11.19
C MET A 117 -25.64 34.52 -11.36
N LYS A 118 -24.77 33.74 -12.02
CA LYS A 118 -23.34 34.05 -12.18
C LYS A 118 -22.91 34.35 -13.62
N ILE A 119 -23.86 34.46 -14.57
CA ILE A 119 -23.58 34.90 -15.95
C ILE A 119 -23.35 36.42 -15.93
N PRO A 120 -22.21 36.95 -16.42
CA PRO A 120 -21.99 38.39 -16.50
C PRO A 120 -23.09 39.05 -17.35
N GLY A 121 -23.87 39.95 -16.75
CA GLY A 121 -24.92 40.70 -17.45
C GLY A 121 -26.38 40.31 -17.14
N ILE A 122 -26.63 39.32 -16.27
CA ILE A 122 -28.00 39.03 -15.79
C ILE A 122 -28.18 39.70 -14.41
N GLU A 123 -29.04 40.71 -14.35
CA GLU A 123 -29.35 41.42 -13.11
C GLU A 123 -29.98 40.50 -12.06
N ARG A 124 -29.53 40.62 -10.81
CA ARG A 124 -30.05 39.89 -9.66
C ARG A 124 -31.56 40.17 -9.52
N PRO A 125 -32.43 39.15 -9.40
CA PRO A 125 -33.82 39.39 -9.01
C PRO A 125 -33.85 40.09 -7.63
N PRO A 126 -34.58 41.20 -7.49
CA PRO A 126 -34.65 41.93 -6.23
C PRO A 126 -35.33 41.07 -5.15
N GLY A 127 -34.69 40.93 -3.98
CA GLY A 127 -35.25 40.22 -2.82
C GLY A 127 -34.55 38.94 -2.40
N THR A 128 -33.49 38.51 -3.10
CA THR A 128 -32.66 37.36 -2.66
C THR A 128 -31.36 37.84 -2.04
N GLU A 129 -31.40 38.23 -0.76
CA GLU A 129 -30.20 38.31 0.08
C GLU A 129 -29.73 36.88 0.39
N ILE A 130 -29.15 36.21 -0.60
CA ILE A 130 -28.38 34.99 -0.33
C ILE A 130 -27.04 35.49 0.18
N THR A 131 -26.89 35.52 1.50
CA THR A 131 -25.57 35.63 2.15
C THR A 131 -24.69 34.59 1.48
N ALA A 132 -23.58 35.03 0.85
CA ALA A 132 -22.66 34.10 0.22
C ALA A 132 -22.30 33.04 1.27
N PRO A 133 -22.43 31.73 0.98
CA PRO A 133 -22.10 30.70 1.95
C PRO A 133 -20.67 30.96 2.42
N GLU A 134 -20.48 31.07 3.73
CA GLU A 134 -19.16 31.19 4.33
C GLU A 134 -18.32 30.00 3.83
N ALA A 135 -17.09 30.28 3.37
CA ALA A 135 -16.27 29.23 2.78
C ALA A 135 -16.12 28.08 3.79
N PRO A 136 -16.41 26.82 3.40
CA PRO A 136 -16.36 25.72 4.34
C PRO A 136 -14.95 25.58 4.90
N SER A 137 -14.84 25.47 6.23
CA SER A 137 -13.56 25.18 6.89
C SER A 137 -13.07 23.81 6.46
N ILE A 138 -11.97 23.77 5.71
CA ILE A 138 -11.38 22.51 5.25
C ILE A 138 -10.82 21.76 6.47
N PRO A 139 -11.11 20.45 6.62
CA PRO A 139 -10.51 19.65 7.66
C PRO A 139 -8.98 19.59 7.47
N GLU A 140 -8.23 19.78 8.56
CA GLU A 140 -6.79 19.58 8.51
C GLU A 140 -6.44 18.11 8.36
N LEU A 141 -5.43 17.84 7.55
CA LEU A 141 -4.92 16.49 7.40
C LEU A 141 -4.16 16.08 8.69
N PRO A 142 -4.44 14.90 9.28
CA PRO A 142 -3.75 14.46 10.50
C PRO A 142 -2.24 14.39 10.28
N ARG A 143 -1.39 14.59 11.31
CA ARG A 143 0.07 14.59 11.11
C ARG A 143 0.72 13.22 11.36
N SER A 144 0.13 12.43 12.25
CA SER A 144 0.62 11.14 12.75
C SER A 144 0.59 10.02 11.71
N TYR A 145 -0.42 9.99 10.82
CA TYR A 145 -0.57 8.89 9.86
C TYR A 145 0.64 8.75 8.92
N ALA A 146 1.28 9.86 8.55
CA ALA A 146 2.35 9.88 7.54
C ALA A 146 3.58 9.09 8.01
N GLU A 147 3.96 9.25 9.29
CA GLU A 147 5.05 8.49 9.88
C GLU A 147 4.72 7.00 9.96
N VAL A 148 3.52 6.65 10.42
CA VAL A 148 3.07 5.25 10.54
C VAL A 148 3.08 4.55 9.19
N PHE A 149 2.49 5.17 8.16
CA PHE A 149 2.49 4.62 6.81
C PHE A 149 3.91 4.52 6.24
N THR A 150 4.76 5.54 6.43
CA THR A 150 6.15 5.53 5.93
C THR A 150 6.95 4.39 6.54
N ASN A 151 6.85 4.20 7.85
CA ASN A 151 7.53 3.11 8.54
C ASN A 151 6.98 1.75 8.13
N CYS A 152 5.65 1.61 7.97
CA CYS A 152 5.06 0.38 7.44
C CYS A 152 5.57 0.07 6.03
N ILE A 153 5.55 1.03 5.10
CA ILE A 153 6.01 0.87 3.71
C ILE A 153 7.49 0.46 3.66
N ARG A 154 8.34 1.06 4.49
CA ARG A 154 9.78 0.79 4.53
C ARG A 154 10.11 -0.67 4.82
N HIS A 155 9.32 -1.31 5.68
CA HIS A 155 9.58 -2.67 6.16
C HIS A 155 8.59 -3.72 5.60
N ALA A 156 7.58 -3.28 4.85
CA ALA A 156 6.57 -4.14 4.26
C ALA A 156 7.13 -5.05 3.17
N GLN A 157 6.42 -6.15 2.93
CA GLN A 157 6.55 -6.88 1.66
C GLN A 157 6.09 -6.00 0.49
N PRO A 158 6.61 -6.22 -0.74
CA PRO A 158 6.33 -5.35 -1.88
C PRO A 158 4.84 -5.08 -2.11
N GLU A 159 4.00 -6.12 -2.03
CA GLU A 159 2.56 -6.03 -2.25
C GLU A 159 1.86 -5.10 -1.24
N VAL A 160 2.19 -5.24 0.05
CA VAL A 160 1.66 -4.39 1.12
C VAL A 160 2.18 -2.95 0.97
N GLY A 161 3.48 -2.80 0.69
CA GLY A 161 4.11 -1.49 0.51
C GLY A 161 3.51 -0.70 -0.66
N GLU A 162 3.22 -1.37 -1.77
CA GLU A 162 2.55 -0.78 -2.94
C GLU A 162 1.12 -0.33 -2.61
N TYR A 163 0.36 -1.18 -1.90
CA TYR A 163 -1.01 -0.85 -1.49
C TYR A 163 -1.07 0.38 -0.57
N LEU A 164 -0.22 0.41 0.47
CA LEU A 164 -0.11 1.55 1.39
C LEU A 164 0.33 2.83 0.66
N SER A 165 1.27 2.70 -0.28
CA SER A 165 1.74 3.83 -1.09
C SER A 165 0.64 4.37 -2.00
N ASN A 166 -0.22 3.50 -2.55
CA ASN A 166 -1.36 3.91 -3.36
C ASN A 166 -2.40 4.69 -2.52
N ILE A 167 -2.69 4.25 -1.30
CA ILE A 167 -3.55 4.99 -0.36
C ILE A 167 -2.98 6.38 -0.10
N LEU A 168 -1.68 6.50 0.20
CA LEU A 168 -1.04 7.80 0.42
C LEU A 168 -1.16 8.70 -0.81
N ARG A 169 -0.87 8.16 -2.01
CA ARG A 169 -0.99 8.91 -3.27
C ARG A 169 -2.41 9.45 -3.47
N LEU A 170 -3.43 8.61 -3.28
CA LEU A 170 -4.83 9.00 -3.44
C LEU A 170 -5.27 10.01 -2.36
N LEU A 171 -4.80 9.86 -1.13
CA LEU A 171 -5.04 10.80 -0.04
C LEU A 171 -4.47 12.19 -0.34
N GLN A 172 -3.23 12.26 -0.84
CA GLN A 172 -2.61 13.54 -1.23
C GLN A 172 -3.39 14.22 -2.37
N ILE A 173 -3.79 13.45 -3.38
CA ILE A 173 -4.65 13.96 -4.47
C ILE A 173 -5.96 14.51 -3.89
N HIS A 174 -6.62 13.75 -3.01
CA HIS A 174 -7.86 14.18 -2.38
C HIS A 174 -7.67 15.45 -1.54
N HIS A 175 -6.61 15.55 -0.73
CA HIS A 175 -6.33 16.73 0.08
C HIS A 175 -6.05 17.98 -0.77
N THR A 176 -5.26 17.85 -1.85
CA THR A 176 -5.05 18.95 -2.81
C THR A 176 -6.37 19.42 -3.41
N ARG A 177 -7.24 18.49 -3.83
CA ARG A 177 -8.57 18.84 -4.34
C ARG A 177 -9.42 19.54 -3.28
N MET A 178 -9.42 19.06 -2.03
CA MET A 178 -10.11 19.72 -0.92
C MET A 178 -9.64 21.16 -0.75
N ASN A 179 -8.33 21.42 -0.83
CA ASN A 179 -7.79 22.78 -0.78
C ASN A 179 -8.29 23.66 -1.94
N GLU A 180 -8.42 23.11 -3.15
CA GLU A 180 -9.03 23.83 -4.27
C GLU A 180 -10.49 24.21 -4.00
N PHE A 181 -11.26 23.40 -3.26
CA PHE A 181 -12.64 23.72 -2.90
C PHE A 181 -12.77 24.95 -2.01
N SER A 182 -11.83 25.23 -1.09
CA SER A 182 -11.88 26.49 -0.30
C SER A 182 -11.74 27.73 -1.18
N VAL A 183 -10.87 27.65 -2.19
CA VAL A 183 -10.57 28.77 -3.09
C VAL A 183 -11.67 28.93 -4.14
N SER A 184 -12.24 27.81 -4.60
CA SER A 184 -13.14 27.73 -5.75
C SER A 184 -14.59 27.44 -5.38
N PHE A 185 -14.98 27.49 -4.10
CA PHE A 185 -16.36 27.20 -3.66
C PHE A 185 -17.41 28.03 -4.42
N ASN A 186 -17.01 29.24 -4.82
CA ASN A 186 -17.86 30.18 -5.54
C ASN A 186 -17.66 30.20 -7.07
N THR A 187 -16.75 29.42 -7.65
CA THR A 187 -16.60 29.34 -9.11
C THR A 187 -17.44 28.22 -9.69
N VAL A 188 -18.01 28.44 -10.88
CA VAL A 188 -18.81 27.42 -11.58
C VAL A 188 -17.88 26.29 -12.00
N THR A 189 -17.89 25.24 -11.21
CA THR A 189 -17.11 24.03 -11.41
C THR A 189 -18.02 22.94 -11.98
N ASN A 190 -17.48 22.16 -12.91
CA ASN A 190 -18.22 21.14 -13.66
C ASN A 190 -18.76 20.06 -12.70
N SER A 191 -20.05 19.70 -12.79
CA SER A 191 -20.65 18.63 -11.97
C SER A 191 -19.92 17.30 -12.13
N SER A 192 -19.35 17.02 -13.30
CA SER A 192 -18.52 15.85 -13.57
C SER A 192 -17.23 15.82 -12.74
N TYR A 193 -16.63 16.99 -12.47
CA TYR A 193 -15.43 17.09 -11.62
C TYR A 193 -15.75 16.73 -10.17
N HIS A 194 -16.84 17.28 -9.63
CA HIS A 194 -17.30 16.98 -8.27
C HIS A 194 -17.69 15.52 -8.09
N LEU A 195 -18.35 14.95 -9.10
CA LEU A 195 -18.67 13.53 -9.13
C LEU A 195 -17.41 12.65 -9.10
N SER A 196 -16.37 13.03 -9.84
CA SER A 196 -15.06 12.37 -9.79
C SER A 196 -14.37 12.50 -8.42
N CYS A 197 -14.52 13.65 -7.76
CA CYS A 197 -14.02 13.85 -6.39
C CYS A 197 -14.75 12.96 -5.38
N LEU A 198 -16.08 12.86 -5.47
CA LEU A 198 -16.89 11.95 -4.64
C LEU A 198 -16.53 10.47 -4.89
N TYR A 199 -16.35 10.08 -6.15
CA TYR A 199 -15.86 8.74 -6.49
C TYR A 199 -14.50 8.46 -5.84
N SER A 200 -13.55 9.40 -5.96
CA SER A 200 -12.20 9.24 -5.39
C SER A 200 -12.23 9.17 -3.85
N LEU A 201 -13.17 9.87 -3.21
CA LEU A 201 -13.40 9.78 -1.76
C LEU A 201 -13.88 8.37 -1.38
N GLY A 202 -14.85 7.82 -2.13
CA GLY A 202 -15.34 6.45 -1.92
C GLY A 202 -14.27 5.38 -2.17
N GLU A 203 -13.45 5.56 -3.21
CA GLU A 203 -12.32 4.67 -3.53
C GLU A 203 -11.32 4.63 -2.36
N LEU A 204 -10.94 5.81 -1.85
CA LEU A 204 -10.03 5.91 -0.71
C LEU A 204 -10.63 5.30 0.57
N GLY A 205 -11.92 5.53 0.82
CA GLY A 205 -12.64 4.92 1.94
C GLY A 205 -12.68 3.39 1.84
N ALA A 206 -12.92 2.85 0.65
CA ALA A 206 -12.93 1.40 0.43
C ALA A 206 -11.55 0.78 0.64
N LEU A 207 -10.49 1.40 0.13
CA LEU A 207 -9.11 0.94 0.35
C LEU A 207 -8.71 0.96 1.83
N ILE A 208 -9.09 2.02 2.56
CA ILE A 208 -8.83 2.12 4.01
C ILE A 208 -9.62 1.04 4.77
N ASN A 209 -10.90 0.84 4.44
CA ASN A 209 -11.76 -0.13 5.09
C ASN A 209 -11.20 -1.55 4.96
N ASN A 210 -10.74 -1.93 3.76
CA ASN A 210 -10.16 -3.23 3.47
C ASN A 210 -8.86 -3.52 4.25
N LEU A 211 -8.21 -2.50 4.80
CA LEU A 211 -6.94 -2.63 5.49
C LEU A 211 -7.08 -2.87 7.00
N PHE A 212 -8.27 -2.66 7.59
CA PHE A 212 -8.44 -2.76 9.05
C PHE A 212 -8.16 -4.16 9.58
N ASP A 213 -8.71 -5.21 8.97
CA ASP A 213 -8.52 -6.60 9.42
C ASP A 213 -7.06 -7.00 9.32
N PHE A 214 -6.40 -6.60 8.21
CA PHE A 214 -4.96 -6.77 8.07
C PHE A 214 -4.21 -6.03 9.17
N ALA A 215 -4.50 -4.75 9.41
CA ALA A 215 -3.83 -3.92 10.41
C ALA A 215 -3.98 -4.48 11.83
N ARG A 216 -5.13 -5.07 12.16
CA ARG A 216 -5.40 -5.75 13.44
C ARG A 216 -4.79 -7.15 13.54
N SER A 217 -4.20 -7.65 12.47
CA SER A 217 -3.68 -9.02 12.37
C SER A 217 -4.77 -10.09 12.53
N GLU A 218 -5.99 -9.76 12.10
CA GLU A 218 -7.13 -10.69 12.03
C GLU A 218 -7.10 -11.51 10.74
N SER A 219 -6.49 -10.96 9.68
CA SER A 219 -6.33 -11.61 8.38
C SER A 219 -4.96 -11.35 7.77
N ASN A 220 -4.54 -12.23 6.85
CA ASN A 220 -3.37 -11.99 6.00
C ASN A 220 -3.70 -10.91 4.97
N PHE A 221 -2.67 -10.19 4.53
CA PHE A 221 -2.86 -9.22 3.46
C PHE A 221 -3.19 -9.95 2.17
N HIS A 222 -4.32 -9.58 1.59
CA HIS A 222 -4.68 -9.88 0.22
C HIS A 222 -5.02 -8.54 -0.41
N ASN A 223 -4.49 -8.26 -1.61
CA ASN A 223 -4.87 -7.07 -2.36
C ASN A 223 -6.30 -7.26 -2.88
N PRO A 224 -7.33 -6.75 -2.18
CA PRO A 224 -8.70 -7.05 -2.52
C PRO A 224 -9.11 -6.20 -3.70
N GLU A 225 -9.67 -6.83 -4.73
CA GLU A 225 -10.30 -6.07 -5.81
C GLU A 225 -11.42 -5.21 -5.24
N LEU A 226 -11.47 -3.94 -5.64
CA LEU A 226 -12.54 -3.05 -5.23
C LEU A 226 -13.85 -3.51 -5.87
N THR A 227 -14.80 -3.92 -5.04
CA THR A 227 -16.12 -4.34 -5.48
C THR A 227 -17.14 -3.23 -5.28
N TRP A 228 -18.31 -3.38 -5.91
CA TRP A 228 -19.45 -2.49 -5.65
C TRP A 228 -19.83 -2.43 -4.17
N GLU A 229 -19.79 -3.57 -3.47
CA GLU A 229 -20.10 -3.67 -2.04
C GLU A 229 -19.08 -2.92 -1.18
N SER A 230 -17.79 -2.95 -1.55
CA SER A 230 -16.75 -2.14 -0.89
C SER A 230 -17.04 -0.64 -1.01
N PHE A 231 -17.48 -0.18 -2.19
CA PHE A 231 -17.87 1.22 -2.40
C PHE A 231 -19.14 1.59 -1.63
N ASP A 232 -20.19 0.76 -1.66
CA ASP A 232 -21.42 1.02 -0.90
C ASP A 232 -21.15 1.12 0.60
N THR A 233 -20.34 0.21 1.14
CA THR A 233 -19.92 0.25 2.56
C THR A 233 -19.11 1.52 2.86
N ALA A 234 -18.19 1.91 1.98
CA ALA A 234 -17.40 3.12 2.14
C ALA A 234 -18.27 4.38 2.14
N PHE A 235 -19.19 4.53 1.18
CA PHE A 235 -20.09 5.68 1.12
C PHE A 235 -21.04 5.75 2.32
N ARG A 236 -21.63 4.62 2.73
CA ARG A 236 -22.47 4.57 3.94
C ARG A 236 -21.70 4.97 5.20
N THR A 237 -20.44 4.56 5.32
CA THR A 237 -19.56 4.96 6.43
C THR A 237 -19.33 6.48 6.46
N LEU A 238 -19.40 7.13 5.29
CA LEU A 238 -19.27 8.57 5.11
C LEU A 238 -20.63 9.31 5.15
N ASN A 239 -21.73 8.62 5.49
CA ASN A 239 -23.10 9.14 5.44
C ASN A 239 -23.55 9.61 4.05
N ILE A 240 -23.00 9.01 2.98
CA ILE A 240 -23.40 9.24 1.60
C ILE A 240 -24.26 8.04 1.16
N TYR A 241 -25.48 8.34 0.75
CA TYR A 241 -26.47 7.34 0.33
C TYR A 241 -26.71 7.49 -1.17
N PHE A 242 -26.53 6.41 -1.94
CA PHE A 242 -26.69 6.44 -3.40
C PHE A 242 -28.12 6.77 -3.83
N GLU A 243 -29.11 6.45 -2.98
CA GLU A 243 -30.52 6.78 -3.16
C GLU A 243 -30.73 8.30 -3.35
N ASN A 244 -29.86 9.11 -2.73
CA ASN A 244 -29.88 10.57 -2.86
C ASN A 244 -29.03 11.09 -4.04
N HIS A 245 -28.20 10.22 -4.64
CA HIS A 245 -27.18 10.59 -5.63
C HIS A 245 -27.05 9.53 -6.75
N VAL A 246 -28.11 9.32 -7.54
CA VAL A 246 -28.19 8.29 -8.61
C VAL A 246 -27.05 8.39 -9.65
N GLU A 247 -26.58 9.60 -9.96
CA GLU A 247 -25.44 9.81 -10.86
C GLU A 247 -24.14 9.24 -10.30
N LEU A 248 -23.94 9.28 -8.98
CA LEU A 248 -22.76 8.77 -8.30
C LEU A 248 -22.71 7.24 -8.34
N GLU A 249 -23.86 6.59 -8.16
CA GLU A 249 -23.99 5.14 -8.34
C GLU A 249 -23.62 4.73 -9.77
N THR A 250 -24.20 5.41 -10.75
CA THR A 250 -23.94 5.12 -12.17
C THR A 250 -22.48 5.34 -12.54
N HIS A 251 -21.89 6.44 -12.07
CA HIS A 251 -20.47 6.75 -12.31
C HIS A 251 -19.55 5.70 -11.69
N THR A 252 -19.82 5.30 -10.44
CA THR A 252 -19.01 4.33 -9.70
C THR A 252 -19.07 2.95 -10.36
N LYS A 253 -20.25 2.47 -10.75
CA LYS A 253 -20.39 1.20 -11.49
C LYS A 253 -19.62 1.22 -12.82
N ARG A 254 -19.75 2.30 -13.59
CA ARG A 254 -19.00 2.48 -14.85
C ARG A 254 -17.49 2.55 -14.65
N ALA A 255 -17.02 3.12 -13.53
CA ALA A 255 -15.60 3.19 -13.23
C ALA A 255 -15.03 1.80 -12.86
N LEU A 256 -15.76 1.03 -12.04
CA LEU A 256 -15.43 -0.35 -11.71
C LEU A 256 -15.32 -1.24 -12.96
N ASP A 257 -16.25 -1.10 -13.91
CA ASP A 257 -16.22 -1.88 -15.16
C ASP A 257 -15.00 -1.56 -16.04
N ARG A 258 -14.44 -0.35 -15.95
CA ARG A 258 -13.21 0.01 -16.68
C ARG A 258 -11.96 -0.59 -16.05
N HIS A 259 -11.94 -0.73 -14.72
CA HIS A 259 -10.82 -1.31 -13.99
C HIS A 259 -10.74 -2.85 -14.11
N LYS A 260 -11.84 -3.51 -14.48
CA LYS A 260 -11.90 -4.96 -14.72
C LYS A 260 -11.41 -5.40 -16.12
N LYS A 261 -11.11 -4.46 -17.02
CA LYS A 261 -10.59 -4.73 -18.37
C LYS A 261 -9.07 -4.58 -18.39
#